data_AF-A0A6N6VNN4-F1
#
_entry.id   AF-A0A6N6VNN4-F1
#
_cell.length_a   1.000
_cell.length_b   1.000
_cell.length_c   1.000
_cell.angle_alpha   90.00
_cell.angle_beta   90.00
_cell.angle_gamma   90.00
#
_symmetry.space_group_name_H-M   'P 1'
#
loop_
_entity.id
_entity.type
_entity.pdbx_description
1 polymer ?
#
loop_
_entity_poly.entity_id
_entity_poly.type
_entity_poly.pdbx_seq_one_letter_code
_entity_poly.pdbx_strand_id
1 'polypeptide(L)'
;MPLDIETDSTNKNKIEFENHFSARVVVIVFPNGYKVNSEQDLLEIKNAWTKNLKSWHSPYTCLFDLRDFYISPDLEPSFEKLIHFFKNFFMRKIIGFCDENSEKVNVKFETVIGIDNASAQTGLARGKGFEKNITDLRSKIQIDNDFNAHVMEITFISDTDFTTKEDIAILKSKLQNILMLWHTPYSVIFNCVNCTFSEEAKNEFVKVERFLKSFFCKSIVGYAPKANKETYPFTMFRSRHLAAGSLENSGIESGEIANCSTRKIGT
;
A
#
# COMPACT_ATOMS: atom_id res chain seq x y z
N MET A 1 38.10 -9.27 20.62
CA MET A 1 37.72 -7.84 20.61
C MET A 1 36.25 -7.79 20.32
N PRO A 2 35.40 -7.26 21.21
CA PRO A 2 34.00 -7.04 20.89
C PRO A 2 33.95 -5.93 19.83
N LEU A 3 33.22 -6.18 18.75
CA LEU A 3 32.87 -5.18 17.75
C LEU A 3 31.91 -4.19 18.43
N ASP A 4 32.35 -2.94 18.53
CA ASP A 4 31.53 -1.83 18.98
C ASP A 4 30.29 -1.74 18.09
N ILE A 5 29.13 -1.94 18.70
CA ILE A 5 27.84 -1.57 18.11
C ILE A 5 27.79 -0.05 18.23
N GLU A 6 28.15 0.64 17.16
CA GLU A 6 27.79 2.05 17.00
C GLU A 6 26.26 2.15 16.99
N THR A 7 25.69 2.41 18.16
CA THR A 7 24.34 2.94 18.28
C THR A 7 24.36 4.33 17.65
N ASP A 8 23.92 4.44 16.40
CA ASP A 8 23.74 5.68 15.66
C ASP A 8 22.63 6.52 16.33
N SER A 9 22.98 7.19 17.43
CA SER A 9 22.11 8.03 18.25
C SER A 9 22.05 9.48 17.77
N THR A 10 22.29 9.73 16.48
CA THR A 10 22.58 11.09 15.99
C THR A 10 21.65 11.67 14.93
N ASN A 11 20.71 10.90 14.37
CA ASN A 11 19.79 11.46 13.37
C ASN A 11 18.54 12.07 14.03
N LYS A 12 18.62 13.37 14.38
CA LYS A 12 17.57 14.14 15.09
C LYS A 12 16.26 14.31 14.31
N ASN A 13 16.23 13.98 13.02
CA ASN A 13 15.07 14.15 12.14
C ASN A 13 14.69 12.83 11.43
N LYS A 14 14.85 11.68 12.12
CA LYS A 14 14.47 10.39 11.55
C LYS A 14 12.94 10.30 11.42
N ILE A 15 12.46 9.94 10.23
CA ILE A 15 11.04 9.67 9.95
C ILE A 15 10.90 8.19 9.60
N GLU A 16 10.06 7.49 10.34
CA GLU A 16 9.73 6.09 10.07
C GLU A 16 8.29 5.96 9.58
N PHE A 17 8.08 5.03 8.65
CA PHE A 17 6.79 4.78 8.03
C PHE A 17 6.41 3.32 8.18
N GLU A 18 5.32 3.04 8.88
CA GLU A 18 4.70 1.72 8.93
C GLU A 18 3.48 1.71 8.03
N ASN A 19 3.50 0.86 7.00
CA ASN A 19 2.43 0.77 6.01
C ASN A 19 1.58 -0.47 6.26
N HIS A 20 0.33 -0.27 6.65
CA HIS A 20 -0.68 -1.32 6.77
C HIS A 20 -1.59 -1.29 5.55
N PHE A 21 -1.09 -1.86 4.45
CA PHE A 21 -1.73 -1.82 3.14
C PHE A 21 -3.17 -2.37 3.15
N SER A 22 -3.39 -3.50 3.82
CA SER A 22 -4.69 -4.14 3.99
C SER A 22 -5.74 -3.22 4.65
N ALA A 23 -5.32 -2.47 5.67
CA ALA A 23 -6.17 -1.53 6.38
C ALA A 23 -6.25 -0.16 5.69
N ARG A 24 -5.44 0.07 4.64
CA ARG A 24 -5.19 1.38 4.02
C ARG A 24 -4.82 2.42 5.07
N VAL A 25 -3.90 2.07 5.96
CA VAL A 25 -3.37 2.97 7.00
C VAL A 25 -1.87 3.11 6.85
N VAL A 26 -1.38 4.33 6.95
CA VAL A 26 0.05 4.64 7.10
C VAL A 26 0.26 5.25 8.47
N VAL A 27 1.25 4.76 9.21
CA VAL A 27 1.68 5.34 10.48
C VAL A 27 3.01 6.04 10.24
N ILE A 28 3.09 7.31 10.60
CA ILE A 28 4.30 8.11 10.54
C ILE A 28 4.77 8.34 11.96
N VAL A 29 5.99 7.88 12.26
CA VAL A 29 6.58 7.92 13.59
C VAL A 29 7.86 8.73 13.56
N PHE A 30 8.07 9.52 14.60
CA PHE A 30 9.28 10.32 14.81
C PHE A 30 10.01 9.78 16.05
N PRO A 31 10.78 8.69 15.92
CA PRO A 31 11.30 7.94 17.07
C PRO A 31 12.24 8.76 17.97
N ASN A 32 12.86 9.81 17.44
CA ASN A 32 13.76 10.71 18.18
C ASN A 32 13.13 12.10 18.42
N GLY A 33 11.82 12.22 18.22
CA GLY A 33 11.14 13.50 18.02
C GLY A 33 11.45 14.12 16.65
N TYR A 34 10.72 15.18 16.30
CA TYR A 34 10.93 15.92 15.06
C TYR A 34 10.65 17.40 15.29
N LYS A 35 11.57 18.28 14.87
CA LYS A 35 11.44 19.73 15.04
C LYS A 35 11.42 20.42 13.69
N VAL A 36 10.32 21.11 13.40
CA VAL A 36 10.17 21.93 12.21
C VAL A 36 10.56 23.37 12.57
N ASN A 37 11.79 23.76 12.24
CA ASN A 37 12.32 25.11 12.48
C ASN A 37 12.60 25.88 11.19
N SER A 38 12.45 25.24 10.03
CA SER A 38 12.66 25.83 8.72
C SER A 38 11.73 25.24 7.66
N GLU A 39 11.58 25.96 6.54
CA GLU A 39 10.91 25.44 5.33
C GLU A 39 11.63 24.21 4.75
N GLN A 40 12.93 24.06 5.02
CA GLN A 40 13.70 22.89 4.60
C GLN A 40 13.23 21.62 5.35
N ASP A 41 12.93 21.72 6.64
CA ASP A 41 12.39 20.61 7.43
C ASP A 41 11.02 20.15 6.88
N LEU A 42 10.17 21.12 6.48
CA LEU A 42 8.89 20.82 5.83
C LEU A 42 9.08 20.12 4.49
N LEU A 43 10.07 20.55 3.71
CA LEU A 43 10.40 19.91 2.43
C LEU A 43 10.92 18.48 2.65
N GLU A 44 11.69 18.23 3.71
CA GLU A 44 12.13 16.90 4.09
C GLU A 44 10.97 15.98 4.46
N ILE A 45 10.03 16.43 5.31
CA ILE A 45 8.79 15.68 5.59
C ILE A 45 8.04 15.37 4.30
N LYS A 46 7.85 16.38 3.44
CA LYS A 46 7.14 16.21 2.17
C LYS A 46 7.80 15.15 1.31
N ASN A 47 9.11 15.25 1.10
CA ASN A 47 9.85 14.32 0.24
C ASN A 47 9.88 12.91 0.82
N ALA A 48 10.08 12.77 2.13
CA ALA A 48 10.05 11.49 2.81
C ALA A 48 8.68 10.82 2.68
N TRP A 49 7.60 11.57 2.91
CA TRP A 49 6.24 11.07 2.81
C TRP A 49 5.89 10.73 1.36
N THR A 50 6.18 11.60 0.39
CA THR A 50 5.98 11.32 -1.03
C THR A 50 6.75 10.09 -1.50
N LYS A 51 8.01 9.90 -1.06
CA LYS A 51 8.81 8.71 -1.39
C LYS A 51 8.24 7.44 -0.77
N ASN A 52 7.64 7.54 0.42
CA ASN A 52 7.02 6.41 1.09
C ASN A 52 5.69 5.97 0.46
N LEU A 53 4.98 6.90 -0.19
CA LEU A 53 3.72 6.59 -0.88
C LEU A 53 3.95 5.63 -2.05
N LYS A 54 3.85 4.33 -1.76
CA LYS A 54 3.98 3.26 -2.74
C LYS A 54 2.78 3.14 -3.69
N SER A 55 1.62 3.69 -3.29
CA SER A 55 0.38 3.70 -4.06
C SER A 55 -0.18 5.12 -4.19
N TRP A 56 -0.07 5.73 -5.37
CA TRP A 56 -0.59 7.07 -5.69
C TRP A 56 -2.13 7.16 -5.71
N HIS A 57 -2.85 6.04 -5.61
CA HIS A 57 -4.29 5.99 -5.92
C HIS A 57 -5.16 5.35 -4.83
N SER A 58 -4.59 4.96 -3.69
CA SER A 58 -5.38 4.49 -2.55
C SER A 58 -5.45 5.58 -1.49
N PRO A 59 -6.65 6.07 -1.11
CA PRO A 59 -6.75 7.05 -0.05
C PRO A 59 -6.47 6.35 1.30
N TYR A 60 -5.35 6.70 1.92
CA TYR A 60 -4.96 6.15 3.23
C TYR A 60 -5.64 6.90 4.37
N THR A 61 -5.71 6.31 5.56
CA THR A 61 -5.79 7.05 6.82
C THR A 61 -4.37 7.18 7.37
N CYS A 62 -3.94 8.38 7.76
CA CYS A 62 -2.62 8.57 8.39
C CYS A 62 -2.80 8.63 9.90
N LEU A 63 -2.00 7.86 10.62
CA LEU A 63 -1.69 8.10 12.02
C LEU A 63 -0.37 8.86 12.08
N PHE A 64 -0.40 10.06 12.64
CA PHE A 64 0.73 10.98 12.69
C PHE A 64 1.18 11.15 14.13
N ASP A 65 2.42 10.77 14.44
CA ASP A 65 2.96 10.89 15.79
C ASP A 65 3.18 12.36 16.17
N LEU A 66 2.56 12.79 17.27
CA LEU A 66 2.69 14.14 17.83
C LEU A 66 3.35 14.14 19.21
N ARG A 67 3.83 13.00 19.72
CA ARG A 67 4.34 12.90 21.11
C ARG A 67 5.54 13.81 21.38
N ASP A 68 6.47 13.83 20.44
CA ASP A 68 7.70 14.65 20.45
C ASP A 68 7.86 15.46 19.15
N PHE A 69 6.72 15.88 18.57
CA PHE A 69 6.70 16.71 17.36
C PHE A 69 6.58 18.18 17.75
N TYR A 70 7.45 19.03 17.20
CA TYR A 70 7.42 20.48 17.40
C TYR A 70 7.39 21.20 16.06
N ILE A 71 6.62 22.28 15.99
CA ILE A 71 6.62 23.21 14.87
C ILE A 71 6.68 24.65 15.37
N SER A 72 7.58 25.45 14.81
CA SER A 72 7.62 26.87 15.09
C SER A 72 6.33 27.56 14.60
N PRO A 73 5.74 28.50 15.37
CA PRO A 73 4.45 29.12 15.03
C PRO A 73 4.39 29.79 13.65
N ASP A 74 5.51 30.32 13.16
CA ASP A 74 5.64 30.94 11.84
C ASP A 74 5.53 29.92 10.69
N LEU A 75 5.79 28.64 10.95
CA LEU A 75 5.75 27.55 9.98
C LEU A 75 4.44 26.75 10.00
N GLU A 76 3.58 26.94 11.01
CA GLU A 76 2.26 26.31 11.09
C GLU A 76 1.44 26.49 9.80
N PRO A 77 1.35 27.69 9.17
CA PRO A 77 0.60 27.85 7.92
C PRO A 77 1.20 27.06 6.75
N SER A 78 2.52 26.92 6.68
CA SER A 78 3.20 26.14 5.64
C SER A 78 3.00 24.64 5.85
N PHE A 79 3.04 24.17 7.09
CA PHE A 79 2.70 22.80 7.44
C PHE A 79 1.24 22.46 7.13
N GLU A 80 0.30 23.37 7.42
CA GLU A 80 -1.09 23.19 7.05
C GLU A 80 -1.29 23.02 5.54
N LYS A 81 -0.55 23.77 4.71
CA LYS A 81 -0.56 23.59 3.25
C LYS A 81 -0.04 22.21 2.85
N LEU A 82 1.01 21.72 3.50
CA LEU A 82 1.56 20.38 3.30
C LEU A 82 0.52 19.30 3.66
N ILE A 83 -0.13 19.42 4.81
CA ILE A 83 -1.20 18.52 5.24
C ILE A 83 -2.37 18.55 4.26
N HIS A 84 -2.78 19.73 3.80
CA HIS A 84 -3.86 19.88 2.83
C HIS A 84 -3.51 19.24 1.48
N PHE A 85 -2.26 19.38 1.03
CA PHE A 85 -1.73 18.67 -0.14
C PHE A 85 -1.91 17.15 0.04
N PHE A 86 -1.42 16.54 1.13
CA PHE A 86 -1.58 15.10 1.32
C PHE A 86 -3.05 14.67 1.46
N LYS A 87 -3.91 15.45 2.12
CA LYS A 87 -5.37 15.19 2.19
C LYS A 87 -6.05 15.19 0.82
N ASN A 88 -5.73 16.15 -0.05
CA ASN A 88 -6.38 16.24 -1.35
C ASN A 88 -5.91 15.17 -2.33
N PHE A 89 -4.64 14.76 -2.24
CA PHE A 89 -4.04 13.85 -3.21
C PHE A 89 -4.05 12.38 -2.76
N PHE A 90 -3.82 12.08 -1.48
CA PHE A 90 -3.45 10.72 -1.04
C PHE A 90 -4.15 10.22 0.23
N MET A 91 -4.76 11.11 1.02
CA MET A 91 -5.20 10.80 2.38
C MET A 91 -6.69 11.08 2.56
N ARG A 92 -7.48 10.06 2.95
CA ARG A 92 -8.86 10.25 3.38
C ARG A 92 -8.96 11.05 4.67
N LYS A 93 -8.06 10.77 5.61
CA LYS A 93 -8.07 11.32 6.97
C LYS A 93 -6.64 11.31 7.52
N ILE A 94 -6.32 12.29 8.36
CA ILE A 94 -5.08 12.34 9.15
C ILE A 94 -5.52 12.49 10.60
N ILE A 95 -4.99 11.64 11.47
CA ILE A 95 -5.24 11.62 12.91
C ILE A 95 -3.87 11.76 13.59
N GLY A 96 -3.68 12.83 14.35
CA GLY A 96 -2.54 12.98 15.23
C GLY A 96 -2.74 12.18 16.49
N PHE A 97 -1.71 11.50 16.98
CA PHE A 97 -1.74 10.88 18.31
C PHE A 97 -0.65 11.44 19.20
N CYS A 98 -0.98 11.71 20.46
CA CYS A 98 -0.06 12.26 21.46
C CYS A 98 -0.27 11.59 22.82
N ASP A 99 0.65 11.81 23.75
CA ASP A 99 0.46 11.42 25.14
C ASP A 99 -0.23 12.57 25.91
N GLU A 100 -0.82 12.28 27.06
CA GLU A 100 -1.57 13.27 27.86
C GLU A 100 -0.73 14.51 28.23
N ASN A 101 0.59 14.31 28.36
CA ASN A 101 1.54 15.34 28.78
C ASN A 101 2.40 15.88 27.62
N SER A 102 2.15 15.48 26.37
CA SER A 102 2.90 15.99 25.23
C SER A 102 2.65 17.49 25.03
N GLU A 103 3.66 18.18 24.48
CA GLU A 103 3.49 19.57 24.06
C GLU A 103 2.36 19.67 23.02
N LYS A 104 1.47 20.65 23.20
CA LYS A 104 0.36 20.84 22.26
C LYS A 104 0.87 21.48 20.99
N VAL A 105 0.82 20.72 19.90
CA VAL A 105 1.09 21.21 18.55
C VAL A 105 -0.20 21.78 17.97
N ASN A 106 -0.15 23.00 17.44
CA ASN A 106 -1.30 23.60 16.76
C ASN A 106 -1.44 23.01 15.35
N VAL A 107 -2.34 22.04 15.20
CA VAL A 107 -2.62 21.38 13.92
C VAL A 107 -4.12 21.37 13.63
N LYS A 108 -4.50 21.58 12.37
CA LYS A 108 -5.91 21.60 11.92
C LYS A 108 -6.45 20.22 11.50
N PHE A 109 -5.95 19.16 12.12
CA PHE A 109 -6.50 17.82 11.95
C PHE A 109 -6.80 17.20 13.31
N GLU A 110 -7.59 16.14 13.30
CA GLU A 110 -8.04 15.49 14.54
C GLU A 110 -6.84 14.99 15.34
N THR A 111 -6.83 15.25 16.65
CA THR A 111 -5.83 14.76 17.59
C THR A 111 -6.49 13.89 18.64
N VAL A 112 -5.83 12.79 19.00
CA VAL A 112 -6.34 11.78 19.92
C VAL A 112 -5.24 11.42 20.91
N ILE A 113 -5.59 11.23 22.18
CA ILE A 113 -4.65 10.80 23.21
C ILE A 113 -4.42 9.29 23.09
N GLY A 114 -3.17 8.88 22.93
CA GLY A 114 -2.72 7.49 22.87
C GLY A 114 -2.84 6.86 21.47
N ILE A 115 -1.80 6.13 21.08
CA ILE A 115 -1.74 5.41 19.80
C ILE A 115 -2.85 4.34 19.67
N ASP A 116 -3.25 3.71 20.77
CA ASP A 116 -4.30 2.69 20.78
C ASP A 116 -5.67 3.29 20.44
N ASN A 117 -6.00 4.45 21.01
CA ASN A 117 -7.25 5.16 20.71
C ASN A 117 -7.25 5.70 19.27
N ALA A 118 -6.12 6.23 18.80
CA ALA A 118 -5.97 6.63 17.40
C ALA A 118 -6.13 5.44 16.47
N SER A 119 -5.51 4.30 16.79
CA SER A 119 -5.63 3.05 16.06
C SER A 119 -7.07 2.50 16.08
N ALA A 120 -7.82 2.70 17.16
CA ALA A 120 -9.24 2.34 17.30
C ALA A 120 -10.14 3.07 16.31
N GLN A 121 -9.79 4.29 15.95
CA GLN A 121 -10.50 5.04 14.92
C GLN A 121 -10.13 4.65 13.49
N THR A 122 -9.13 3.77 13.32
CA THR A 122 -8.70 3.28 12.01
C THR A 122 -9.13 1.83 11.79
N GLY A 123 -8.76 1.28 10.63
CA GLY A 123 -8.81 -0.16 10.41
C GLY A 123 -7.78 -0.97 11.20
N LEU A 124 -6.91 -0.36 12.02
CA LEU A 124 -5.80 -1.02 12.71
C LEU A 124 -6.16 -1.67 14.05
N ALA A 125 -7.00 -1.07 14.89
CA ALA A 125 -7.43 -1.75 16.13
C ALA A 125 -8.26 -3.01 15.83
N ARG A 126 -8.83 -3.05 14.63
CA ARG A 126 -9.47 -4.23 14.05
C ARG A 126 -8.49 -5.38 13.76
N GLY A 127 -7.19 -5.12 13.88
CA GLY A 127 -6.09 -6.09 13.80
C GLY A 127 -6.04 -7.08 14.96
N LYS A 128 -6.83 -6.86 16.03
CA LYS A 128 -7.38 -7.94 16.85
C LYS A 128 -8.90 -7.90 16.80
N GLY A 129 -9.46 -8.59 15.81
CA GLY A 129 -10.88 -8.89 15.74
C GLY A 129 -11.69 -7.96 14.84
N PHE A 130 -11.52 -8.10 13.53
CA PHE A 130 -12.63 -7.97 12.59
C PHE A 130 -12.78 -9.27 11.81
N GLU A 131 -13.35 -10.28 12.48
CA GLU A 131 -14.43 -11.03 11.84
C GLU A 131 -15.60 -10.06 11.60
N LYS A 132 -15.43 -9.09 10.68
CA LYS A 132 -16.54 -8.92 9.76
C LYS A 132 -16.61 -10.28 9.09
N ASN A 133 -17.73 -10.98 9.19
CA ASN A 133 -18.03 -12.04 8.26
C ASN A 133 -18.08 -11.38 6.88
N ILE A 134 -16.90 -11.13 6.29
CA ILE A 134 -16.72 -10.67 4.93
C ILE A 134 -17.07 -11.90 4.12
N THR A 135 -18.37 -12.06 3.90
CA THR A 135 -18.91 -13.17 3.12
C THR A 135 -18.76 -12.89 1.64
N ASP A 136 -18.80 -11.62 1.23
CA ASP A 136 -18.70 -11.25 -0.17
C ASP A 136 -17.26 -11.28 -0.68
N LEU A 137 -17.05 -12.01 -1.78
CA LEU A 137 -15.76 -12.17 -2.46
C LEU A 137 -15.09 -10.84 -2.78
N ARG A 138 -15.87 -9.84 -3.21
CA ARG A 138 -15.34 -8.54 -3.62
C ARG A 138 -14.60 -7.85 -2.47
N SER A 139 -15.10 -7.95 -1.25
CA SER A 139 -14.48 -7.35 -0.07
C SER A 139 -13.30 -8.17 0.46
N LYS A 140 -13.26 -9.49 0.22
CA LYS A 140 -12.12 -10.34 0.59
C LYS A 140 -10.85 -10.02 -0.19
N ILE A 141 -10.99 -9.65 -1.47
CA ILE A 141 -9.85 -9.32 -2.33
C ILE A 141 -9.23 -7.99 -1.85
N GLN A 142 -7.93 -7.93 -1.69
CA GLN A 142 -7.16 -6.71 -1.46
C GLN A 142 -6.15 -6.56 -2.58
N ILE A 143 -5.96 -5.33 -3.05
CA ILE A 143 -5.06 -5.05 -4.17
C ILE A 143 -4.19 -3.88 -3.77
N ASP A 144 -2.92 -4.15 -3.66
CA ASP A 144 -1.87 -3.22 -3.29
C ASP A 144 -1.00 -2.93 -4.50
N ASN A 145 -0.60 -1.68 -4.67
CA ASN A 145 0.22 -1.24 -5.78
C ASN A 145 1.58 -0.81 -5.22
N ASP A 146 2.66 -1.38 -5.74
CA ASP A 146 4.03 -0.89 -5.58
C ASP A 146 4.45 -0.26 -6.90
N PHE A 147 4.20 1.05 -7.06
CA PHE A 147 4.51 1.78 -8.29
C PHE A 147 6.02 1.84 -8.57
N ASN A 148 6.85 1.85 -7.52
CA ASN A 148 8.31 1.88 -7.67
C ASN A 148 8.84 0.56 -8.24
N ALA A 149 8.26 -0.56 -7.82
CA ALA A 149 8.60 -1.87 -8.35
C ALA A 149 7.83 -2.22 -9.64
N HIS A 150 6.86 -1.39 -10.04
CA HIS A 150 5.89 -1.72 -11.09
C HIS A 150 5.18 -3.07 -10.85
N VAL A 151 4.80 -3.32 -9.59
CA VAL A 151 4.15 -4.58 -9.18
C VAL A 151 2.81 -4.28 -8.49
N MET A 152 1.78 -5.04 -8.85
CA MET A 152 0.50 -5.10 -8.15
C MET A 152 0.44 -6.40 -7.34
N GLU A 153 0.23 -6.32 -6.03
CA GLU A 153 0.06 -7.48 -5.15
C GLU A 153 -1.42 -7.66 -4.79
N ILE A 154 -1.96 -8.86 -4.99
CA ILE A 154 -3.33 -9.22 -4.69
C ILE A 154 -3.33 -10.16 -3.49
N THR A 155 -4.01 -9.78 -2.42
CA THR A 155 -4.09 -10.51 -1.15
C THR A 155 -5.55 -10.79 -0.78
N PHE A 156 -5.76 -11.72 0.17
CA PHE A 156 -7.10 -12.15 0.57
C PHE A 156 -7.22 -12.14 2.09
N ILE A 157 -8.21 -11.40 2.60
CA ILE A 157 -8.42 -11.17 4.04
C ILE A 157 -8.80 -12.47 4.77
N SER A 158 -9.47 -13.39 4.07
CA SER A 158 -9.90 -14.68 4.58
C SER A 158 -9.89 -15.71 3.46
N ASP A 159 -10.12 -16.98 3.82
CA ASP A 159 -10.21 -18.07 2.87
C ASP A 159 -11.18 -17.74 1.73
N THR A 160 -10.64 -17.84 0.52
CA THR A 160 -11.27 -17.41 -0.71
C THR A 160 -11.13 -18.50 -1.75
N ASP A 161 -12.26 -19.11 -2.10
CA ASP A 161 -12.31 -20.13 -3.14
C ASP A 161 -12.97 -19.53 -4.38
N PHE A 162 -12.20 -19.42 -5.46
CA PHE A 162 -12.75 -19.11 -6.77
C PHE A 162 -13.32 -20.39 -7.36
N THR A 163 -14.64 -20.51 -7.38
CA THR A 163 -15.30 -21.76 -7.80
C THR A 163 -16.06 -21.60 -9.10
N THR A 164 -16.58 -20.40 -9.38
CA THR A 164 -17.48 -20.11 -10.49
C THR A 164 -16.92 -19.05 -11.45
N LYS A 165 -17.59 -18.88 -12.58
CA LYS A 165 -17.27 -17.81 -13.55
C LYS A 165 -17.57 -16.42 -12.99
N GLU A 166 -18.61 -16.33 -12.16
CA GLU A 166 -19.04 -15.13 -11.48
C GLU A 166 -17.97 -14.63 -10.51
N ASP A 167 -17.29 -15.55 -9.80
CA ASP A 167 -16.17 -15.21 -8.92
C ASP A 167 -15.02 -14.55 -9.69
N ILE A 168 -14.70 -15.12 -10.86
CA ILE A 168 -13.69 -14.58 -11.77
C ILE A 168 -14.11 -13.22 -12.35
N ALA A 169 -15.40 -13.04 -12.66
CA ALA A 169 -15.93 -11.75 -13.10
C ALA A 169 -15.84 -10.67 -12.01
N ILE A 170 -16.05 -11.01 -10.73
CA ILE A 170 -15.87 -10.11 -9.60
C ILE A 170 -14.40 -9.67 -9.48
N LEU A 171 -13.46 -10.60 -9.59
CA LEU A 171 -12.02 -10.30 -9.61
C LEU A 171 -11.67 -9.36 -10.78
N LYS A 172 -12.11 -9.68 -12.00
CA LYS A 172 -11.88 -8.85 -13.19
C LYS A 172 -12.43 -7.43 -13.02
N SER A 173 -13.66 -7.30 -12.51
CA SER A 173 -14.30 -5.99 -12.25
C SER A 173 -13.49 -5.17 -11.25
N LYS A 174 -12.96 -5.81 -10.20
CA LYS A 174 -12.14 -5.12 -9.20
C LYS A 174 -10.80 -4.67 -9.78
N LEU A 175 -10.15 -5.51 -10.59
CA LEU A 175 -8.92 -5.16 -11.30
C LEU A 175 -9.13 -4.01 -12.29
N GLN A 176 -10.20 -4.04 -13.07
CA GLN A 176 -10.51 -2.98 -14.04
C GLN A 176 -10.60 -1.60 -13.38
N ASN A 177 -11.20 -1.50 -12.20
CA ASN A 177 -11.31 -0.21 -11.48
C ASN A 177 -9.94 0.37 -11.10
N ILE A 178 -8.95 -0.48 -10.83
CA ILE A 178 -7.60 -0.05 -10.45
C ILE A 178 -6.76 0.25 -11.69
N LEU A 179 -6.89 -0.57 -12.73
CA LEU A 179 -6.09 -0.47 -13.94
C LEU A 179 -6.44 0.70 -14.85
N MET A 180 -7.62 1.29 -14.68
CA MET A 180 -7.97 2.58 -15.32
C MET A 180 -6.98 3.71 -14.96
N LEU A 181 -6.23 3.56 -13.88
CA LEU A 181 -5.26 4.54 -13.39
C LEU A 181 -3.80 4.15 -13.70
N TRP A 182 -3.57 2.99 -14.32
CA TRP A 182 -2.24 2.46 -14.56
C TRP A 182 -1.76 2.73 -15.99
N HIS A 183 -0.65 3.45 -16.13
CA HIS A 183 -0.12 3.91 -17.43
C HIS A 183 1.33 3.45 -17.70
N THR A 184 1.81 2.44 -17.01
CA THR A 184 3.15 1.86 -17.22
C THR A 184 3.07 0.34 -17.28
N PRO A 185 4.05 -0.37 -17.85
CA PRO A 185 4.07 -1.83 -17.75
C PRO A 185 4.16 -2.27 -16.29
N TYR A 186 3.51 -3.38 -15.93
CA TYR A 186 3.52 -3.90 -14.56
C TYR A 186 3.46 -5.43 -14.51
N SER A 187 3.74 -5.99 -13.35
CA SER A 187 3.53 -7.41 -13.05
C SER A 187 2.57 -7.59 -11.89
N VAL A 188 1.90 -8.74 -11.81
CA VAL A 188 0.93 -9.05 -10.74
C VAL A 188 1.45 -10.21 -9.89
N ILE A 189 1.43 -10.05 -8.58
CA ILE A 189 1.68 -11.11 -7.60
C ILE A 189 0.38 -11.46 -6.89
N PHE A 190 -0.02 -12.72 -6.91
CA PHE A 190 -1.10 -13.25 -6.07
C PHE A 190 -0.53 -13.89 -4.80
N ASN A 191 -0.96 -13.42 -3.63
CA ASN A 191 -0.77 -14.14 -2.38
C ASN A 191 -1.82 -15.25 -2.27
N CYS A 192 -1.41 -16.48 -2.51
CA CYS A 192 -2.31 -17.63 -2.56
C CYS A 192 -2.38 -18.39 -1.22
N VAL A 193 -1.93 -17.80 -0.11
CA VAL A 193 -1.99 -18.47 1.21
C VAL A 193 -3.42 -18.81 1.63
N ASN A 194 -4.38 -17.90 1.34
CA ASN A 194 -5.80 -18.06 1.66
C ASN A 194 -6.67 -18.14 0.39
N CYS A 195 -6.11 -18.60 -0.74
CA CYS A 195 -6.81 -18.58 -2.02
C CYS A 195 -6.67 -19.91 -2.76
N THR A 196 -7.79 -20.44 -3.25
CA THR A 196 -7.81 -21.60 -4.14
C THR A 196 -8.62 -21.32 -5.40
N PHE A 197 -8.39 -22.12 -6.44
CA PHE A 197 -9.12 -22.07 -7.70
C PHE A 197 -9.66 -23.46 -8.03
N SER A 198 -10.94 -23.53 -8.39
CA SER A 198 -11.50 -24.70 -9.07
C SER A 198 -10.95 -24.80 -10.50
N GLU A 199 -11.10 -25.96 -11.12
CA GLU A 199 -10.71 -26.15 -12.53
C GLU A 199 -11.52 -25.25 -13.47
N GLU A 200 -12.80 -25.01 -13.17
CA GLU A 200 -13.63 -24.06 -13.92
C GLU A 200 -13.10 -22.63 -13.79
N ALA A 201 -12.81 -22.19 -12.57
CA ALA A 201 -12.27 -20.86 -12.31
C ALA A 201 -10.90 -20.65 -12.98
N LYS A 202 -10.05 -21.67 -12.98
CA LYS A 202 -8.75 -21.68 -13.67
C LYS A 202 -8.91 -21.46 -15.18
N ASN A 203 -9.85 -22.16 -15.81
CA ASN A 203 -10.15 -22.01 -17.24
C ASN A 203 -10.70 -20.62 -17.57
N GLU A 204 -11.55 -20.07 -16.71
CA GLU A 204 -12.10 -18.72 -16.89
C GLU A 204 -11.05 -17.62 -16.62
N PHE A 205 -10.06 -17.89 -15.77
CA PHE A 205 -8.97 -16.94 -15.47
C PHE A 205 -8.17 -16.55 -16.71
N VAL A 206 -8.10 -17.39 -17.75
CA VAL A 206 -7.48 -17.06 -19.05
C VAL A 206 -8.07 -15.76 -19.64
N LYS A 207 -9.35 -15.47 -19.40
CA LYS A 207 -9.98 -14.21 -19.83
C LYS A 207 -9.49 -13.01 -19.02
N VAL A 208 -9.18 -13.20 -17.74
CA VAL A 208 -8.58 -12.18 -16.87
C VAL A 208 -7.14 -11.93 -17.30
N GLU A 209 -6.35 -12.98 -17.51
CA GLU A 209 -4.97 -12.85 -17.99
C GLU A 209 -4.91 -12.06 -19.31
N ARG A 210 -5.76 -12.40 -20.29
CA ARG A 210 -5.83 -11.66 -21.56
C ARG A 210 -6.19 -10.19 -21.36
N PHE A 211 -7.14 -9.92 -20.46
CA PHE A 211 -7.53 -8.56 -20.08
C PHE A 211 -6.38 -7.80 -19.41
N LEU A 212 -5.63 -8.41 -18.50
CA LEU A 212 -4.49 -7.77 -17.84
C LEU A 212 -3.37 -7.48 -18.84
N LYS A 213 -3.04 -8.45 -19.70
CA LYS A 213 -2.01 -8.30 -20.74
C LYS A 213 -2.33 -7.19 -21.74
N SER A 214 -3.60 -6.96 -22.07
CA SER A 214 -3.99 -5.82 -22.92
C SER A 214 -3.89 -4.46 -22.22
N PHE A 215 -3.68 -4.45 -20.90
CA PHE A 215 -3.39 -3.28 -20.07
C PHE A 215 -1.92 -3.23 -19.65
N PHE A 216 -0.98 -3.75 -20.45
CA PHE A 216 0.47 -3.70 -20.18
C PHE A 216 0.94 -4.60 -19.01
N CYS A 217 0.13 -5.57 -18.57
CA CYS A 217 0.61 -6.60 -17.63
C CYS A 217 1.64 -7.50 -18.33
N LYS A 218 2.86 -7.54 -17.81
CA LYS A 218 3.98 -8.36 -18.29
C LYS A 218 3.87 -9.79 -17.81
N SER A 219 3.60 -9.98 -16.53
CA SER A 219 3.56 -11.30 -15.92
C SER A 219 2.59 -11.38 -14.76
N ILE A 220 2.06 -12.58 -14.54
CA ILE A 220 1.21 -12.91 -13.38
C ILE A 220 1.88 -14.10 -12.71
N VAL A 221 2.20 -13.95 -11.43
CA VAL A 221 2.79 -14.99 -10.59
C VAL A 221 2.03 -15.08 -9.28
N GLY A 222 2.19 -16.17 -8.55
CA GLY A 222 1.66 -16.29 -7.20
C GLY A 222 2.63 -16.97 -6.25
N TYR A 223 2.34 -16.89 -4.96
CA TYR A 223 3.10 -17.61 -3.94
C TYR A 223 2.20 -18.27 -2.90
N ALA A 224 2.60 -19.46 -2.46
CA ALA A 224 2.03 -20.16 -1.33
C ALA A 224 3.06 -21.15 -0.75
N PRO A 225 3.30 -21.18 0.57
CA PRO A 225 4.31 -22.04 1.19
C PRO A 225 4.14 -23.54 0.96
N LYS A 226 2.89 -24.02 0.88
CA LYS A 226 2.56 -25.46 0.84
C LYS A 226 1.50 -25.84 -0.20
N ALA A 227 1.14 -24.95 -1.12
CA ALA A 227 0.07 -25.23 -2.06
C ALA A 227 0.53 -26.13 -3.21
N ASN A 228 -0.39 -26.93 -3.75
CA ASN A 228 -0.16 -27.67 -4.98
C ASN A 228 -0.05 -26.65 -6.13
N LYS A 229 1.09 -26.60 -6.82
CA LYS A 229 1.36 -25.57 -7.84
C LYS A 229 0.43 -25.67 -9.05
N GLU A 230 -0.05 -26.88 -9.36
CA GLU A 230 -0.83 -27.16 -10.58
C GLU A 230 -2.28 -26.67 -10.51
N THR A 231 -2.75 -26.33 -9.31
CA THR A 231 -4.13 -25.87 -9.07
C THR A 231 -4.31 -24.37 -9.37
N TYR A 232 -3.25 -23.65 -9.73
CA TYR A 232 -3.30 -22.22 -10.02
C TYR A 232 -3.13 -21.92 -11.51
N PRO A 233 -3.75 -20.85 -12.04
CA PRO A 233 -3.65 -20.49 -13.45
C PRO A 233 -2.35 -19.77 -13.83
N PHE A 234 -1.38 -19.67 -12.92
CA PHE A 234 -0.13 -18.93 -13.10
C PHE A 234 1.03 -19.60 -12.35
N THR A 235 2.25 -19.15 -12.63
CA THR A 235 3.47 -19.70 -12.02
C THR A 235 3.49 -19.48 -10.51
N MET A 236 3.76 -20.55 -9.75
CA MET A 236 3.73 -20.56 -8.30
C MET A 236 5.10 -20.69 -7.63
N PHE A 237 5.36 -19.81 -6.67
CA PHE A 237 6.54 -19.78 -5.81
C PHE A 237 6.21 -20.21 -4.37
N ARG A 238 7.24 -20.63 -3.63
CA ARG A 238 7.08 -21.04 -2.22
C ARG A 238 6.99 -19.87 -1.24
N SER A 239 7.48 -18.70 -1.64
CA SER A 239 7.56 -17.54 -0.76
C SER A 239 7.38 -16.24 -1.55
N ARG A 240 6.96 -15.19 -0.84
CA ARG A 240 6.81 -13.84 -1.40
C ARG A 240 8.11 -13.30 -1.97
N HIS A 241 9.24 -13.48 -1.27
CA HIS A 241 10.53 -12.96 -1.74
C HIS A 241 11.02 -13.64 -3.02
N LEU A 242 10.73 -14.94 -3.21
CA LEU A 242 11.06 -15.63 -4.46
C LEU A 242 10.16 -15.17 -5.62
N ALA A 243 8.87 -14.96 -5.36
CA ALA A 243 7.96 -14.39 -6.35
C ALA A 243 8.41 -12.98 -6.74
N ALA A 244 8.70 -12.11 -5.77
CA ALA A 244 9.20 -10.77 -6.01
C ALA A 244 10.54 -10.78 -6.77
N GLY A 245 11.49 -11.62 -6.36
CA GLY A 245 12.78 -11.80 -7.04
C GLY A 245 12.65 -12.30 -8.48
N SER A 246 11.62 -13.10 -8.79
CA SER A 246 11.34 -13.51 -10.18
C SER A 246 10.85 -12.36 -11.07
N LEU A 247 10.40 -11.26 -10.46
CA LEU A 247 9.95 -10.06 -11.14
C LEU A 247 11.00 -8.94 -11.13
N GLU A 248 12.08 -9.08 -10.36
CA GLU A 248 13.19 -8.11 -10.36
C GLU A 248 13.80 -8.01 -11.78
N ASN A 249 14.08 -6.78 -12.21
CA ASN A 249 14.49 -6.39 -13.58
C ASN A 249 13.40 -6.37 -14.66
N SER A 250 12.16 -6.77 -14.39
CA SER A 250 11.07 -6.65 -15.38
C SER A 250 10.54 -5.21 -15.55
N GLY A 251 10.92 -4.27 -14.67
CA GLY A 251 10.49 -2.88 -14.65
C GLY A 251 11.49 -1.82 -15.19
N ILE A 252 12.62 -2.22 -15.80
CA ILE A 252 13.66 -1.27 -16.27
C ILE A 252 13.39 -0.73 -17.69
N GLU A 253 12.32 -1.18 -18.35
CA GLU A 253 11.98 -0.67 -19.69
C GLU A 253 11.24 0.67 -19.61
N SER A 254 11.80 1.67 -20.30
CA SER A 254 11.29 3.03 -20.49
C SER A 254 9.76 3.09 -20.65
N GLY A 255 9.12 4.02 -19.93
CA GLY A 255 7.69 4.31 -20.01
C GLY A 255 7.20 4.76 -21.40
N GLU A 256 8.10 4.95 -22.37
CA GLU A 256 7.77 5.23 -23.78
C GLU A 256 6.95 4.11 -24.45
N ILE A 257 7.03 2.86 -23.95
CA ILE A 257 6.26 1.73 -24.49
C ILE A 257 4.78 1.79 -24.06
N ALA A 258 4.46 2.46 -22.95
CA ALA A 258 3.09 2.61 -22.46
C ALA A 258 2.41 3.84 -23.09
N ASN A 259 2.35 3.87 -24.41
CA ASN A 259 1.73 4.96 -25.13
C ASN A 259 0.22 4.68 -25.29
N CYS A 260 -0.64 5.49 -24.64
CA CYS A 260 -2.10 5.42 -24.78
C CYS A 260 -2.60 5.51 -26.24
N SER A 261 -1.76 5.93 -27.18
CA SER A 261 -2.07 5.96 -28.62
C SER A 261 -2.02 4.59 -29.32
N THR A 262 -1.28 3.59 -28.81
CA THR A 262 -1.32 2.22 -29.37
C THR A 262 -2.66 1.52 -29.12
N ARG A 263 -3.42 2.00 -28.13
CA ARG A 263 -4.78 1.53 -27.81
C ARG A 263 -5.82 1.82 -28.90
N LYS A 264 -5.56 2.81 -29.77
CA LYS A 264 -6.48 3.23 -30.83
C LYS A 264 -6.34 2.46 -32.16
N ILE A 265 -5.34 1.59 -32.30
CA ILE A 265 -5.02 0.97 -33.60
C ILE A 265 -5.66 -0.43 -33.75
N GLY A 266 -6.35 -0.95 -32.72
CA GLY A 266 -6.95 -2.29 -32.76
C GLY A 266 -8.36 -2.37 -32.18
N THR A 267 -9.33 -1.79 -32.88
CA THR A 267 -10.75 -2.19 -32.82
C THR A 267 -11.26 -2.39 -34.23
#